data_AF-A0A847PKG0-F1
#
_entry.id   AF-A0A847PKG0-F1
#
_cell.length_a   1.000
_cell.length_b   1.000
_cell.length_c   1.000
_cell.angle_alpha   90.00
_cell.angle_beta   90.00
_cell.angle_gamma   90.00
#
_symmetry.space_group_name_H-M   'P 1'
#
loop_
_entity.id
_entity.type
_entity.pdbx_description
1 polymer ?
#
loop_
_entity_poly.entity_id
_entity_poly.type
_entity_poly.pdbx_seq_one_letter_code
_entity_poly.pdbx_strand_id
1 'polypeptide(L)'
;MLGKLTKHEFLDCARIAFPSYIAVLIVSVVGRFLTWLTSRQSLIDSVPITFVKIIKTLSSLISTIYVFAFISLLVITILFMVYRFYRNFFTDEGYLMLTLPTRPTNLVFSKLFNSWFWIFLSLAIALFSLYITIGHYDRIIELFKNIFDSFKDLYEREGEFLERELGVPIWVFAIEIILLAFTYITRFILSWYASVAFGMLISKKHKIIGTIVAYIIIFLASWAIMGIYLAIATSVIPNYYSIFTQSSGKALQIVVIGNIIIDTFFIGLTFWFTTYIMKHRLNLD
;
A
#
# COMPACT_ATOMS: atom_id res chain seq x y z
N MET A 1 3.22 -2.48 28.51
CA MET A 1 3.93 -1.24 28.10
C MET A 1 3.77 -0.93 26.62
N LEU A 2 3.88 -1.91 25.71
CA LEU A 2 3.69 -1.71 24.26
C LEU A 2 2.36 -1.02 23.90
N GLY A 3 1.25 -1.44 24.51
CA GLY A 3 -0.07 -0.85 24.24
C GLY A 3 -0.22 0.62 24.61
N LYS A 4 0.56 1.13 25.58
CA LYS A 4 0.57 2.57 25.90
C LYS A 4 1.38 3.34 24.86
N LEU A 5 2.51 2.78 24.43
CA LEU A 5 3.36 3.35 23.38
C LEU A 5 2.60 3.47 22.06
N THR A 6 1.97 2.37 21.62
CA THR A 6 1.16 2.37 20.39
C THR A 6 0.03 3.38 20.48
N LYS A 7 -0.70 3.45 21.61
CA LYS A 7 -1.82 4.39 21.78
C LYS A 7 -1.41 5.85 21.61
N HIS A 8 -0.30 6.28 22.21
CA HIS A 8 0.17 7.66 22.07
C HIS A 8 0.58 7.96 20.62
N GLU A 9 1.28 7.03 19.98
CA GLU A 9 1.64 7.16 18.57
C GLU A 9 0.43 7.22 17.64
N PHE A 10 -0.61 6.41 17.91
CA PHE A 10 -1.87 6.45 17.17
C PHE A 10 -2.53 7.83 17.26
N LEU A 11 -2.59 8.43 18.45
CA LEU A 11 -3.20 9.75 18.65
C LEU A 11 -2.42 10.85 17.92
N ASP A 12 -1.10 10.80 17.97
CA ASP A 12 -0.23 11.77 17.31
C ASP A 12 -0.24 11.63 15.78
N CYS A 13 -0.39 10.41 15.27
CA CYS A 13 -0.61 10.16 13.85
C CYS A 13 -2.00 10.64 13.42
N ALA A 14 -3.03 10.42 14.24
CA ALA A 14 -4.40 10.82 13.95
C ALA A 14 -4.52 12.33 13.72
N ARG A 15 -3.90 13.15 14.57
CA ARG A 15 -3.98 14.61 14.43
C ARG A 15 -3.53 15.12 13.05
N ILE A 16 -2.58 14.44 12.40
CA ILE A 16 -2.02 14.86 11.12
C ILE A 16 -2.71 14.15 9.94
N ALA A 17 -3.05 12.88 10.09
CA ALA A 17 -3.70 12.10 9.04
C ALA A 17 -5.17 12.48 8.82
N PHE A 18 -5.92 12.78 9.88
CA PHE A 18 -7.35 13.09 9.79
C PHE A 18 -7.68 14.28 8.87
N PRO A 19 -7.00 15.44 8.95
CA PRO A 19 -7.24 16.56 8.05
C PRO A 19 -7.11 16.17 6.57
N SER A 20 -6.11 15.35 6.23
CA SER A 20 -5.89 14.89 4.85
C SER A 20 -7.04 14.00 4.36
N TYR A 21 -7.57 13.14 5.24
CA TYR A 21 -8.68 12.25 4.94
C TYR A 21 -9.98 13.04 4.73
N ILE A 22 -10.25 14.00 5.61
CA ILE A 22 -11.41 14.90 5.49
C ILE A 22 -11.34 15.70 4.19
N ALA A 23 -10.16 16.23 3.83
CA ALA A 23 -9.99 16.99 2.60
C ALA A 23 -10.35 16.16 1.34
N VAL A 24 -9.85 14.93 1.23
CA VAL A 24 -10.18 14.06 0.09
C VAL A 24 -11.66 13.72 0.03
N LEU A 25 -12.29 13.46 1.18
CA LEU A 25 -13.73 13.19 1.24
C LEU A 25 -14.54 14.41 0.81
N ILE A 26 -14.20 15.61 1.26
CA ILE A 26 -14.87 16.84 0.82
C ILE A 26 -14.75 17.02 -0.69
N VAL A 27 -13.55 16.87 -1.26
CA VAL A 27 -13.33 16.99 -2.70
C VAL A 27 -14.14 15.94 -3.47
N SER A 28 -14.25 14.70 -2.96
CA SER A 28 -15.08 13.65 -3.59
C SER A 28 -16.57 13.98 -3.58
N VAL A 29 -17.09 14.52 -2.46
CA VAL A 29 -18.50 14.91 -2.33
C VAL A 29 -18.82 16.11 -3.24
N VAL A 30 -17.95 17.12 -3.27
CA VAL A 30 -18.11 18.29 -4.14
C VAL A 30 -18.02 17.89 -5.62
N GLY A 31 -17.06 17.04 -5.98
CA GLY A 31 -16.92 16.50 -7.34
C GLY A 31 -18.16 15.71 -7.78
N ARG A 32 -18.71 14.88 -6.90
CA ARG A 32 -19.97 14.17 -7.14
C ARG A 32 -21.13 15.13 -7.35
N PHE A 33 -21.27 16.14 -6.47
CA PHE A 33 -22.36 17.10 -6.56
C PHE A 33 -22.35 17.87 -7.88
N LEU A 34 -21.17 18.31 -8.34
CA LEU A 34 -21.02 18.99 -9.63
C LEU A 34 -21.30 18.05 -10.81
N THR A 35 -20.80 16.82 -10.75
CA THR A 35 -21.07 15.81 -11.79
C THR A 35 -22.56 15.52 -11.88
N TRP A 36 -23.23 15.35 -10.74
CA TRP A 36 -24.68 15.15 -10.67
C TRP A 36 -25.45 16.31 -11.30
N LEU A 37 -25.10 17.57 -10.99
CA LEU A 37 -25.69 18.76 -11.61
C LEU A 37 -25.51 18.78 -13.13
N THR A 38 -24.34 18.39 -13.64
CA THR A 38 -24.07 18.34 -15.09
C THR A 38 -24.67 17.16 -15.83
N SER A 39 -25.15 16.13 -15.11
CA SER A 39 -25.67 14.88 -15.71
C SER A 39 -27.18 14.87 -15.90
N ARG A 40 -27.92 15.76 -15.22
CA ARG A 40 -29.38 15.87 -15.37
C ARG A 40 -29.73 16.76 -16.55
N GLN A 41 -30.11 16.12 -17.65
CA GLN A 41 -30.60 16.78 -18.87
C GLN A 41 -31.69 17.83 -18.58
N SER A 42 -32.61 17.50 -17.65
CA SER A 42 -33.69 18.41 -17.22
C SER A 42 -33.23 19.72 -16.59
N LEU A 43 -32.04 19.75 -15.96
CA LEU A 43 -31.47 20.96 -15.38
C LEU A 43 -30.68 21.74 -16.43
N ILE A 44 -30.01 21.04 -17.35
CA ILE A 44 -29.23 21.64 -18.43
C ILE A 44 -30.11 22.43 -19.40
N ASP A 45 -31.30 21.91 -19.72
CA ASP A 45 -32.22 22.53 -20.68
C ASP A 45 -32.91 23.79 -20.11
N SER A 46 -32.92 23.94 -18.78
CA SER A 46 -33.59 25.05 -18.07
C SER A 46 -32.70 26.27 -17.79
N VAL A 47 -31.41 26.22 -18.16
CA VAL A 47 -30.40 27.20 -17.74
C VAL A 47 -29.56 27.69 -18.94
N PRO A 48 -29.11 28.96 -18.99
CA PRO A 48 -28.34 29.49 -20.13
C PRO A 48 -27.10 28.64 -20.47
N ILE A 49 -26.84 28.49 -21.77
CA ILE A 49 -25.71 27.71 -22.32
C ILE A 49 -24.37 28.14 -21.68
N THR A 50 -24.20 29.43 -21.40
CA THR A 50 -23.00 29.98 -20.73
C THR A 50 -22.80 29.40 -19.32
N PHE A 51 -23.87 29.26 -18.54
CA PHE A 51 -23.81 28.74 -17.18
C PHE A 51 -23.54 27.23 -17.17
N VAL A 52 -24.13 26.47 -18.11
CA VAL A 52 -23.83 25.05 -18.32
C VAL A 52 -22.34 24.85 -18.64
N LYS A 53 -21.76 25.71 -19.49
CA LYS A 53 -20.33 25.66 -19.82
C LYS A 53 -19.44 25.93 -18.61
N ILE A 54 -19.82 26.88 -17.74
CA ILE A 54 -19.10 27.18 -16.50
C ILE A 54 -19.13 25.97 -15.54
N ILE A 55 -20.30 25.38 -15.29
CA ILE A 55 -20.42 24.21 -14.40
C ILE A 55 -19.65 23.01 -14.95
N LYS A 56 -19.73 22.73 -16.26
CA LYS A 56 -18.96 21.65 -16.88
C LYS A 56 -17.45 21.85 -16.71
N THR A 57 -16.98 23.08 -16.88
CA THR A 57 -15.55 23.42 -16.69
C THR A 57 -15.13 23.24 -15.23
N LEU A 58 -15.94 23.70 -14.28
CA LEU A 58 -15.69 23.53 -12.84
C LEU A 58 -15.72 22.05 -12.42
N SER A 59 -16.67 21.28 -12.93
CA SER A 59 -16.77 19.83 -12.70
C SER A 59 -15.52 19.09 -13.19
N SER A 60 -15.04 19.43 -14.39
CA SER A 60 -13.79 18.86 -14.93
C SER A 60 -12.58 19.24 -14.07
N LEU A 61 -12.47 20.51 -13.65
CA LEU A 61 -11.36 20.96 -12.81
C LEU A 61 -11.35 20.23 -11.46
N ILE A 62 -12.50 20.09 -10.81
CA ILE A 62 -12.60 19.43 -9.50
C ILE A 62 -12.36 17.92 -9.63
N SER A 63 -12.76 17.30 -10.73
CA SER A 63 -12.42 15.89 -11.02
C SER A 63 -10.91 15.71 -11.16
N THR A 64 -10.22 16.64 -11.83
CA THR A 64 -8.75 16.62 -11.92
C THR A 64 -8.10 16.81 -10.55
N ILE A 65 -8.58 17.76 -9.75
CA ILE A 65 -8.10 17.98 -8.37
C ILE A 65 -8.33 16.72 -7.52
N TYR A 66 -9.46 16.03 -7.68
CA TYR A 66 -9.77 14.79 -6.99
C TYR A 66 -8.73 13.70 -7.29
N VAL A 67 -8.33 13.50 -8.55
CA VAL A 67 -7.30 12.51 -8.92
C VAL A 67 -5.97 12.83 -8.23
N PHE A 68 -5.55 14.10 -8.22
CA PHE A 68 -4.34 14.51 -7.51
C PHE A 68 -4.47 14.31 -5.99
N ALA A 69 -5.62 14.64 -5.41
CA ALA A 69 -5.87 14.47 -3.98
C ALA A 69 -5.87 12.99 -3.57
N PHE A 70 -6.45 12.12 -4.41
CA PHE A 70 -6.47 10.67 -4.24
C PHE A 70 -5.05 10.09 -4.23
N ILE A 71 -4.23 10.43 -5.23
CA ILE A 71 -2.83 9.98 -5.30
C ILE A 71 -2.04 10.55 -4.11
N SER A 72 -2.25 11.83 -3.80
CA SER A 72 -1.57 12.50 -2.69
C SER A 72 -1.86 11.83 -1.35
N LEU A 73 -3.09 11.38 -1.09
CA LEU A 73 -3.44 10.69 0.16
C LEU A 73 -2.65 9.40 0.36
N LEU A 74 -2.47 8.60 -0.69
CA LEU A 74 -1.67 7.38 -0.62
C LEU A 74 -0.19 7.69 -0.41
N VAL A 75 0.36 8.63 -1.18
CA VAL A 75 1.78 9.02 -1.10
C VAL A 75 2.12 9.69 0.24
N ILE A 76 1.30 10.65 0.68
CA ILE A 76 1.48 11.35 1.96
C ILE A 76 1.40 10.36 3.12
N THR A 77 0.48 9.39 3.09
CA THR A 77 0.38 8.36 4.15
C THR A 77 1.69 7.57 4.27
N ILE A 78 2.24 7.12 3.14
CA ILE A 78 3.53 6.40 3.11
C ILE A 78 4.66 7.29 3.64
N LEU A 79 4.84 8.48 3.06
CA LEU A 79 5.90 9.41 3.44
C LEU A 79 5.81 9.80 4.91
N PHE A 80 4.59 10.01 5.42
CA PHE A 80 4.35 10.34 6.82
C PHE A 80 4.77 9.21 7.76
N MET A 81 4.54 7.95 7.39
CA MET A 81 4.99 6.80 8.19
C MET A 81 6.50 6.65 8.24
N VAL A 82 7.16 6.88 7.11
CA VAL A 82 8.63 6.87 7.05
C VAL A 82 9.21 8.05 7.84
N TYR A 83 8.64 9.24 7.70
CA TYR A 83 9.06 10.44 8.44
C TYR A 83 8.87 10.27 9.95
N ARG A 84 7.74 9.71 10.38
CA ARG A 84 7.52 9.41 11.81
C ARG A 84 8.52 8.39 12.32
N PHE A 85 8.85 7.35 11.56
CA PHE A 85 9.90 6.42 11.97
C PHE A 85 11.25 7.14 12.17
N TYR A 86 11.64 7.98 11.21
CA TYR A 86 12.85 8.81 11.31
C TYR A 86 12.85 9.68 12.57
N ARG A 87 11.82 10.50 12.75
CA ARG A 87 11.73 11.46 13.86
C ARG A 87 11.76 10.74 15.22
N ASN A 88 11.02 9.66 15.37
CA ASN A 88 10.88 8.96 16.65
C ASN A 88 12.17 8.26 17.12
N PHE A 89 13.10 7.90 16.22
CA PHE A 89 14.33 7.17 16.61
C PHE A 89 15.63 7.93 16.40
N PHE A 90 15.68 8.88 15.46
CA PHE A 90 16.93 9.53 15.02
C PHE A 90 16.95 11.05 15.25
N THR A 91 15.99 11.57 16.03
CA THR A 91 16.03 12.95 16.55
C THR A 91 15.98 12.93 18.08
N ASP A 92 15.84 14.09 18.73
CA ASP A 92 15.86 14.24 20.20
C ASP A 92 14.83 13.33 20.91
N GLU A 93 13.69 13.06 20.27
CA GLU A 93 12.67 12.11 20.74
C GLU A 93 13.21 10.66 20.86
N GLY A 94 14.22 10.32 20.05
CA GLY A 94 14.87 9.01 20.04
C GLY A 94 15.64 8.68 21.30
N TYR A 95 16.24 9.68 21.96
CA TYR A 95 16.94 9.47 23.24
C TYR A 95 15.97 8.99 24.33
N LEU A 96 14.76 9.54 24.36
CA LEU A 96 13.68 9.09 25.24
C LEU A 96 13.14 7.72 24.85
N MET A 97 13.00 7.42 23.55
CA MET A 97 12.48 6.12 23.11
C MET A 97 13.44 4.96 23.37
N LEU A 98 14.76 5.20 23.30
CA LEU A 98 15.78 4.17 23.49
C LEU A 98 16.12 3.92 24.97
N THR A 99 15.75 4.82 25.88
CA THR A 99 15.92 4.67 27.33
C THR A 99 14.75 3.93 28.00
N LEU A 100 13.65 3.68 27.27
CA LEU A 100 12.57 2.83 27.75
C LEU A 100 13.08 1.39 27.99
N PRO A 101 12.63 0.68 29.05
CA PRO A 101 13.05 -0.68 29.37
C PRO A 101 12.40 -1.72 28.43
N THR A 102 12.53 -1.51 27.12
CA THR A 102 11.92 -2.33 26.07
C THR A 102 12.94 -2.66 24.99
N ARG A 103 12.89 -3.88 24.46
CA ARG A 103 13.79 -4.31 23.39
C ARG A 103 13.54 -3.51 22.10
N PRO A 104 14.57 -3.10 21.34
CA PRO A 104 14.43 -2.43 20.05
C PRO A 104 13.52 -3.17 19.06
N THR A 105 13.49 -4.50 19.13
CA THR A 105 12.57 -5.35 18.35
C THR A 105 11.11 -4.99 18.57
N ASN A 106 10.72 -4.72 19.81
CA ASN A 106 9.35 -4.42 20.17
C ASN A 106 8.97 -3.00 19.75
N LEU A 107 9.93 -2.08 19.71
CA LEU A 107 9.74 -0.71 19.23
C LEU A 107 9.51 -0.67 17.71
N VAL A 108 10.34 -1.38 16.93
CA VAL A 108 10.16 -1.50 15.47
C VAL A 108 8.85 -2.19 15.14
N PHE A 109 8.51 -3.26 15.86
CA PHE A 109 7.25 -3.97 15.66
C PHE A 109 6.03 -3.08 15.96
N SER A 110 6.07 -2.29 17.05
CA SER A 110 5.03 -1.30 17.38
C SER A 110 4.81 -0.30 16.24
N LYS A 111 5.89 0.16 15.59
CA LYS A 111 5.84 1.11 14.46
C LYS A 111 5.28 0.49 13.18
N LEU A 112 5.65 -0.76 12.91
CA LEU A 112 5.09 -1.50 11.78
C LEU A 112 3.59 -1.71 11.96
N PHE A 113 3.16 -2.10 13.16
CA PHE A 113 1.74 -2.27 13.46
C PHE A 113 0.94 -0.98 13.29
N ASN A 114 1.47 0.15 13.79
CA ASN A 114 0.86 1.47 13.56
C ASN A 114 0.79 1.80 12.06
N SER A 115 1.88 1.55 11.31
CA SER A 115 1.93 1.83 9.87
C SER A 115 0.91 1.01 9.08
N TRP A 116 0.77 -0.28 9.38
CA TRP A 116 -0.25 -1.13 8.77
C TRP A 116 -1.64 -0.55 8.97
N PHE A 117 -2.01 -0.20 10.19
CA PHE A 117 -3.33 0.34 10.50
C PHE A 117 -3.65 1.59 9.67
N TRP A 118 -2.73 2.56 9.62
CA TRP A 118 -2.97 3.80 8.87
C TRP A 118 -2.93 3.61 7.35
N ILE A 119 -2.11 2.69 6.84
CA ILE A 119 -2.14 2.34 5.41
C ILE A 119 -3.48 1.71 5.06
N PHE A 120 -3.96 0.73 5.84
CA PHE A 120 -5.28 0.13 5.62
C PHE A 120 -6.41 1.14 5.78
N LEU A 121 -6.32 2.05 6.75
CA LEU A 121 -7.30 3.12 6.93
C LEU A 121 -7.28 4.10 5.75
N SER A 122 -6.11 4.48 5.25
CA SER A 122 -5.98 5.34 4.06
C SER A 122 -6.54 4.67 2.82
N LEU A 123 -6.33 3.35 2.67
CA LEU A 123 -6.88 2.56 1.57
C LEU A 123 -8.41 2.50 1.67
N ALA A 124 -8.96 2.26 2.86
CA ALA A 124 -10.40 2.26 3.08
C ALA A 124 -11.04 3.62 2.75
N ILE A 125 -10.39 4.72 3.14
CA ILE A 125 -10.85 6.08 2.86
C ILE A 125 -10.73 6.41 1.37
N ALA A 126 -9.66 5.97 0.71
CA ALA A 126 -9.50 6.11 -0.74
C ALA A 126 -10.60 5.35 -1.51
N LEU A 127 -10.88 4.08 -1.13
CA LEU A 127 -11.97 3.31 -1.71
C LEU A 127 -13.33 3.98 -1.45
N PHE A 128 -13.54 4.51 -0.25
CA PHE A 128 -14.76 5.24 0.09
C PHE A 128 -14.91 6.56 -0.67
N SER A 129 -13.82 7.31 -0.88
CA SER A 129 -13.87 8.53 -1.69
C SER A 129 -14.15 8.21 -3.16
N LEU A 130 -13.57 7.13 -3.68
CA LEU A 130 -13.83 6.63 -5.03
C LEU A 130 -15.29 6.21 -5.18
N TYR A 131 -15.83 5.51 -4.18
CA TYR A 131 -17.24 5.16 -4.08
C TYR A 131 -18.15 6.39 -4.15
N ILE A 132 -17.84 7.46 -3.41
CA ILE A 132 -18.60 8.71 -3.45
C ILE A 132 -18.59 9.30 -4.87
N THR A 133 -17.42 9.39 -5.50
CA THR A 133 -17.25 10.05 -6.81
C THR A 133 -18.00 9.33 -7.94
N ILE A 134 -18.01 7.99 -7.97
CA ILE A 134 -18.70 7.21 -9.03
C ILE A 134 -20.24 7.31 -8.92
N GLY A 135 -20.75 7.65 -7.74
CA GLY A 135 -22.01 8.37 -7.60
C GLY A 135 -23.32 7.61 -7.87
N HIS A 136 -23.28 6.32 -8.19
CA HIS A 136 -24.48 5.50 -8.39
C HIS A 136 -24.56 4.42 -7.31
N TYR A 137 -25.42 4.63 -6.32
CA TYR A 137 -25.71 3.62 -5.29
C TYR A 137 -26.17 2.31 -5.94
N ASP A 138 -27.06 2.41 -6.92
CA ASP A 138 -27.58 1.27 -7.67
C ASP A 138 -26.50 0.63 -8.54
N ARG A 139 -25.75 1.40 -9.35
CA ARG A 139 -24.69 0.79 -10.18
C ARG A 139 -23.53 0.24 -9.37
N ILE A 140 -23.19 0.75 -8.19
CA ILE A 140 -22.09 0.17 -7.41
C ILE A 140 -22.56 -1.10 -6.71
N ILE A 141 -23.76 -1.11 -6.12
CA ILE A 141 -24.34 -2.33 -5.56
C ILE A 141 -24.58 -3.36 -6.68
N GLU A 142 -25.05 -2.93 -7.84
CA GLU A 142 -25.13 -3.75 -9.04
C GLU A 142 -23.74 -4.14 -9.55
N LEU A 143 -22.71 -3.31 -9.48
CA LEU A 143 -21.35 -3.71 -9.88
C LEU A 143 -20.79 -4.75 -8.90
N PHE A 144 -20.97 -4.58 -7.60
CA PHE A 144 -20.55 -5.57 -6.61
C PHE A 144 -21.37 -6.86 -6.73
N LYS A 145 -22.68 -6.75 -6.96
CA LYS A 145 -23.54 -7.90 -7.28
C LYS A 145 -23.12 -8.56 -8.58
N ASN A 146 -22.96 -7.81 -9.66
CA ASN A 146 -22.52 -8.31 -10.96
C ASN A 146 -21.12 -8.89 -10.90
N ILE A 147 -20.20 -8.32 -10.11
CA ILE A 147 -18.86 -8.89 -9.88
C ILE A 147 -19.03 -10.19 -9.09
N PHE A 148 -19.79 -10.20 -8.01
CA PHE A 148 -20.01 -11.38 -7.18
C PHE A 148 -20.73 -12.50 -7.94
N ASP A 149 -21.76 -12.16 -8.71
CA ASP A 149 -22.53 -13.03 -9.58
C ASP A 149 -21.66 -13.50 -10.76
N SER A 150 -20.82 -12.63 -11.35
CA SER A 150 -19.85 -13.06 -12.36
C SER A 150 -18.79 -13.99 -11.78
N PHE A 151 -18.32 -13.74 -10.55
CA PHE A 151 -17.38 -14.64 -9.86
C PHE A 151 -18.05 -15.97 -9.51
N LYS A 152 -19.31 -15.94 -9.10
CA LYS A 152 -20.11 -17.12 -8.79
C LYS A 152 -20.39 -17.93 -10.06
N ASP A 153 -20.79 -17.28 -11.14
CA ASP A 153 -21.02 -17.91 -12.44
C ASP A 153 -19.71 -18.47 -13.02
N LEU A 154 -18.59 -17.75 -12.87
CA LEU A 154 -17.27 -18.23 -13.26
C LEU A 154 -16.83 -19.43 -12.41
N TYR A 155 -17.10 -19.39 -11.11
CA TYR A 155 -16.81 -20.50 -10.20
C TYR A 155 -17.69 -21.72 -10.50
N GLU A 156 -18.98 -21.53 -10.79
CA GLU A 156 -19.92 -22.61 -11.10
C GLU A 156 -19.69 -23.19 -12.51
N ARG A 157 -19.28 -22.39 -13.50
CA ARG A 157 -19.00 -22.86 -14.87
C ARG A 157 -17.59 -23.39 -15.07
N GLU A 158 -16.61 -22.72 -14.49
CA GLU A 158 -15.19 -22.92 -14.79
C GLU A 158 -14.35 -23.19 -13.54
N GLY A 159 -14.96 -23.33 -12.36
CA GLY A 159 -14.26 -23.61 -11.11
C GLY A 159 -13.35 -24.84 -11.22
N GLU A 160 -13.87 -25.96 -11.71
CA GLU A 160 -13.06 -27.18 -11.91
C GLU A 160 -11.94 -27.00 -12.94
N PHE A 161 -12.17 -26.18 -13.98
CA PHE A 161 -11.14 -25.87 -14.97
C PHE A 161 -10.03 -24.99 -14.36
N LEU A 162 -10.42 -23.92 -13.66
CA LEU A 162 -9.50 -23.01 -12.97
C LEU A 162 -8.71 -23.71 -11.87
N GLU A 163 -9.33 -24.61 -11.10
CA GLU A 163 -8.63 -25.40 -10.08
C GLU A 163 -7.63 -26.38 -10.71
N ARG A 164 -7.97 -26.98 -11.85
CA ARG A 164 -7.06 -27.85 -12.60
C ARG A 164 -5.89 -27.07 -13.23
N GLU A 165 -6.17 -25.86 -13.70
CA GLU A 165 -5.17 -24.94 -14.25
C GLU A 165 -4.30 -24.29 -13.18
N LEU A 166 -4.82 -23.93 -12.01
CA LEU A 166 -4.03 -23.36 -10.91
C LEU A 166 -3.29 -24.45 -10.11
N GLY A 167 -3.82 -25.68 -10.09
CA GLY A 167 -3.31 -26.78 -9.28
C GLY A 167 -3.67 -26.67 -7.79
N VAL A 168 -4.47 -25.67 -7.42
CA VAL A 168 -4.97 -25.42 -6.06
C VAL A 168 -6.44 -24.97 -6.12
N PRO A 169 -7.22 -25.20 -5.04
CA PRO A 169 -8.55 -24.65 -4.93
C PRO A 169 -8.56 -23.12 -5.02
N ILE A 170 -9.59 -22.54 -5.65
CA ILE A 170 -9.67 -21.08 -5.89
C ILE A 170 -9.63 -20.28 -4.58
N TRP A 171 -10.23 -20.80 -3.51
CA TRP A 171 -10.22 -20.15 -2.20
C TRP A 171 -8.81 -20.11 -1.57
N VAL A 172 -7.99 -21.14 -1.80
CA VAL A 172 -6.57 -21.16 -1.35
C VAL A 172 -5.80 -20.09 -2.10
N PHE A 173 -5.97 -20.04 -3.41
CA PHE A 173 -5.34 -19.03 -4.25
C PHE A 173 -5.72 -17.60 -3.84
N ALA A 174 -6.99 -17.35 -3.50
CA ALA A 174 -7.43 -16.04 -2.99
C ALA A 174 -6.72 -15.66 -1.67
N ILE A 175 -6.54 -16.61 -0.76
CA ILE A 175 -5.78 -16.39 0.49
C ILE A 175 -4.31 -16.07 0.18
N GLU A 176 -3.70 -16.77 -0.78
CA GLU A 176 -2.32 -16.50 -1.20
C GLU A 176 -2.15 -15.11 -1.81
N ILE A 177 -3.12 -14.63 -2.60
CA ILE A 177 -3.10 -13.26 -3.12
C ILE A 177 -3.22 -12.22 -2.00
N ILE A 178 -4.07 -12.45 -1.00
CA ILE A 178 -4.16 -11.59 0.18
C ILE A 178 -2.84 -11.59 0.97
N LEU A 179 -2.26 -12.78 1.15
CA LEU A 179 -0.98 -12.96 1.84
C LEU A 179 0.15 -12.25 1.08
N LEU A 180 0.19 -12.38 -0.24
CA LEU A 180 1.15 -11.70 -1.12
C LEU A 180 1.02 -10.18 -1.01
N ALA A 181 -0.21 -9.65 -1.04
CA ALA A 181 -0.43 -8.21 -0.86
C ALA A 181 0.07 -7.74 0.52
N PHE A 182 -0.19 -8.53 1.57
CA PHE A 182 0.27 -8.23 2.92
C PHE A 182 1.80 -8.28 3.06
N THR A 183 2.46 -9.28 2.49
CA THR A 183 3.93 -9.38 2.49
C THR A 183 4.54 -8.24 1.69
N TYR A 184 3.95 -7.85 0.56
CA TYR A 184 4.44 -6.74 -0.25
C TYR A 184 4.38 -5.40 0.50
N ILE A 185 3.24 -5.08 1.13
CA ILE A 185 3.09 -3.87 1.95
C ILE A 185 4.10 -3.87 3.12
N THR A 186 4.26 -5.00 3.79
CA THR A 186 5.18 -5.13 4.92
C THR A 186 6.64 -4.95 4.50
N ARG A 187 7.05 -5.63 3.41
CA ARG A 187 8.38 -5.49 2.81
C ARG A 187 8.64 -4.04 2.40
N PHE A 188 7.66 -3.39 1.81
CA PHE A 188 7.77 -2.00 1.37
C PHE A 188 8.06 -1.04 2.53
N ILE A 189 7.29 -1.11 3.62
CA ILE A 189 7.51 -0.26 4.81
C ILE A 189 8.86 -0.55 5.46
N LEU A 190 9.20 -1.84 5.63
CA LEU A 190 10.46 -2.24 6.25
C LEU A 190 11.68 -1.85 5.43
N SER A 191 11.60 -1.89 4.11
CA SER A 191 12.68 -1.42 3.23
C SER A 191 12.95 0.06 3.46
N TRP A 192 11.92 0.89 3.62
CA TRP A 192 12.09 2.29 4.00
C TRP A 192 12.69 2.46 5.39
N TYR A 193 12.26 1.68 6.39
CA TYR A 193 12.82 1.75 7.74
C TYR A 193 14.29 1.36 7.78
N ALA A 194 14.66 0.27 7.09
CA ALA A 194 16.04 -0.17 6.92
C ALA A 194 16.88 0.89 6.20
N SER A 195 16.30 1.54 5.18
CA SER A 195 16.95 2.61 4.44
C SER A 195 17.23 3.84 5.29
N VAL A 196 16.26 4.23 6.13
CA VAL A 196 16.44 5.33 7.09
C VAL A 196 17.55 4.96 8.08
N ALA A 197 17.49 3.77 8.67
CA ALA A 197 18.50 3.32 9.64
C ALA A 197 19.91 3.30 9.04
N PHE A 198 20.05 2.83 7.79
CA PHE A 198 21.34 2.81 7.08
C PHE A 198 21.81 4.20 6.64
N GLY A 199 20.89 5.03 6.13
CA GLY A 199 21.19 6.39 5.66
C GLY A 199 21.73 7.28 6.78
N MET A 200 21.21 7.10 8.00
CA MET A 200 21.69 7.80 9.20
C MET A 200 23.09 7.35 9.63
N LEU A 201 23.44 6.08 9.39
CA LEU A 201 24.74 5.53 9.74
C LEU A 201 25.85 6.02 8.81
N ILE A 202 25.55 6.21 7.52
CA ILE A 202 26.53 6.59 6.50
C ILE A 202 26.77 8.11 6.45
N SER A 203 25.70 8.89 6.52
CA SER A 203 25.77 10.32 6.15
C SER A 203 25.55 11.23 7.35
N LYS A 204 26.63 11.59 8.07
CA LYS A 204 26.58 12.60 9.14
C LYS A 204 26.01 13.95 8.67
N LYS A 205 26.31 14.35 7.42
CA LYS A 205 25.97 15.67 6.86
C LYS A 205 24.77 15.67 5.90
N HIS A 206 24.52 14.58 5.19
CA HIS A 206 23.43 14.45 4.20
C HIS A 206 22.51 13.26 4.48
N LYS A 207 21.94 13.22 5.69
CA LYS A 207 21.07 12.14 6.22
C LYS A 207 19.93 11.72 5.27
N ILE A 208 19.33 12.69 4.56
CA ILE A 208 18.25 12.44 3.58
C ILE A 208 18.78 11.73 2.33
N ILE A 209 19.89 12.20 1.76
CA ILE A 209 20.50 11.59 0.56
C ILE A 209 20.97 10.17 0.87
N GLY A 210 21.59 9.97 2.04
CA GLY A 210 21.98 8.63 2.50
C GLY A 210 20.80 7.67 2.57
N THR A 211 19.64 8.13 3.03
CA THR A 211 18.40 7.32 3.09
C THR A 211 17.89 6.95 1.70
N ILE A 212 17.89 7.89 0.75
CA ILE A 212 17.44 7.65 -0.62
C ILE A 212 18.36 6.65 -1.32
N VAL A 213 19.68 6.84 -1.20
CA VAL A 213 20.68 5.93 -1.78
C VAL A 213 20.56 4.54 -1.17
N ALA A 214 20.37 4.44 0.15
CA ALA A 214 20.12 3.19 0.84
C ALA A 214 18.90 2.45 0.29
N TYR A 215 17.80 3.17 0.06
CA TYR A 215 16.58 2.60 -0.50
C TYR A 215 16.79 2.08 -1.92
N ILE A 216 17.49 2.84 -2.76
CA ILE A 216 17.83 2.40 -4.12
C ILE A 216 18.66 1.11 -4.08
N ILE A 217 19.65 1.01 -3.20
CA ILE A 217 20.48 -0.20 -3.06
C ILE A 217 19.64 -1.39 -2.61
N ILE A 218 18.80 -1.23 -1.58
CA ILE A 218 17.91 -2.29 -1.08
C ILE A 218 16.92 -2.71 -2.18
N PHE A 219 16.36 -1.74 -2.91
CA PHE A 219 15.45 -1.99 -4.02
C PHE A 219 16.11 -2.78 -5.14
N LEU A 220 17.29 -2.36 -5.61
CA LEU A 220 18.06 -3.05 -6.65
C LEU A 220 18.48 -4.45 -6.22
N ALA A 221 18.97 -4.62 -4.99
CA ALA A 221 19.31 -5.93 -4.44
C ALA A 221 18.09 -6.86 -4.43
N SER A 222 16.92 -6.31 -4.08
CA SER A 222 15.69 -7.07 -4.03
C SER A 222 15.16 -7.48 -5.41
N TRP A 223 15.35 -6.64 -6.42
CA TRP A 223 15.09 -6.97 -7.82
C TRP A 223 16.07 -8.02 -8.35
N ALA A 224 17.36 -7.87 -8.06
CA ALA A 224 18.37 -8.83 -8.48
C ALA A 224 18.10 -10.23 -7.92
N ILE A 225 17.72 -10.33 -6.64
CA ILE A 225 17.38 -11.61 -6.00
C ILE A 225 16.12 -12.23 -6.62
N MET A 226 15.11 -11.43 -6.92
CA MET A 226 13.93 -11.91 -7.65
C MET A 226 14.30 -12.42 -9.06
N GLY A 227 15.19 -11.71 -9.76
CA GLY A 227 15.71 -12.14 -11.06
C GLY A 227 16.48 -13.46 -10.98
N ILE A 228 17.32 -13.64 -9.96
CA ILE A 228 18.04 -14.89 -9.70
C ILE A 228 17.05 -16.01 -9.38
N TYR A 229 16.04 -15.75 -8.56
CA TYR A 229 14.99 -16.73 -8.28
C TYR A 229 14.30 -17.20 -9.57
N LEU A 230 13.87 -16.26 -10.42
CA LEU A 230 13.23 -16.62 -11.69
C LEU A 230 14.15 -17.42 -12.60
N ALA A 231 15.45 -17.09 -12.64
CA ALA A 231 16.45 -17.84 -13.42
C ALA A 231 16.71 -19.25 -12.85
N ILE A 232 16.66 -19.43 -11.53
CA ILE A 232 16.76 -20.76 -10.89
C ILE A 232 15.46 -21.53 -11.13
N ALA A 233 14.30 -20.90 -10.99
CA ALA A 233 13.01 -21.53 -11.21
C ALA A 233 12.89 -22.05 -12.65
N THR A 234 13.36 -21.30 -13.65
CA THR A 234 13.36 -21.73 -15.06
C THR A 234 14.32 -22.90 -15.36
N SER A 235 15.38 -23.06 -14.56
CA SER A 235 16.41 -24.09 -14.78
C SER A 235 16.19 -25.36 -13.95
N VAL A 236 15.61 -25.24 -12.75
CA VAL A 236 15.38 -26.36 -11.84
C VAL A 236 14.02 -27.04 -12.08
N ILE A 237 13.00 -26.28 -12.46
CA ILE A 237 11.67 -26.82 -12.73
C ILE A 237 11.69 -27.43 -14.14
N PRO A 238 11.65 -28.76 -14.29
CA PRO A 238 11.61 -29.39 -15.60
C PRO A 238 10.40 -28.83 -16.34
N ASN A 239 10.55 -28.55 -17.64
CA ASN A 239 9.43 -28.11 -18.45
C ASN A 239 8.81 -26.76 -18.01
N TYR A 240 9.54 -25.88 -17.30
CA TYR A 240 9.05 -24.54 -16.90
C TYR A 240 8.46 -23.75 -18.08
N TYR A 241 9.16 -23.70 -19.22
CA TYR A 241 8.66 -23.03 -20.42
C TYR A 241 7.39 -23.68 -20.97
N SER A 242 7.29 -25.01 -20.95
CA SER A 242 6.05 -25.70 -21.33
C SER A 242 4.92 -25.55 -20.32
N ILE A 243 5.20 -25.39 -19.02
CA ILE A 243 4.19 -25.04 -18.02
C ILE A 243 3.68 -23.62 -18.32
N PHE A 244 4.56 -22.67 -18.62
CA PHE A 244 4.19 -21.30 -19.01
C PHE A 244 3.39 -21.23 -20.31
N THR A 245 3.67 -22.09 -21.30
CA THR A 245 2.97 -22.08 -22.59
C THR A 245 1.74 -22.98 -22.63
N GLN A 246 1.63 -24.00 -21.77
CA GLN A 246 0.51 -24.95 -21.75
C GLN A 246 -0.51 -24.69 -20.63
N SER A 247 -0.10 -24.09 -19.50
CA SER A 247 -0.98 -23.81 -18.35
C SER A 247 -0.54 -22.54 -17.64
N SER A 248 -1.17 -21.42 -18.01
CA SER A 248 -0.89 -20.11 -17.42
C SER A 248 -1.17 -20.07 -15.91
N GLY A 249 -2.09 -20.91 -15.41
CA GLY A 249 -2.45 -20.99 -13.99
C GLY A 249 -1.34 -21.55 -13.10
N LYS A 250 -0.73 -22.68 -13.44
CA LYS A 250 0.35 -23.29 -12.63
C LYS A 250 1.60 -22.43 -12.62
N ALA A 251 1.91 -21.82 -13.76
CA ALA A 251 2.97 -20.82 -13.87
C ALA A 251 2.75 -19.65 -12.92
N LEU A 252 1.52 -19.13 -12.87
CA LEU A 252 1.12 -18.07 -11.94
C LEU A 252 1.29 -18.53 -10.49
N GLN A 253 0.84 -19.75 -10.15
CA GLN A 253 0.94 -20.31 -8.81
C GLN A 253 2.39 -20.39 -8.30
N ILE A 254 3.31 -20.87 -9.14
CA ILE A 254 4.75 -20.94 -8.83
C ILE A 254 5.31 -19.53 -8.57
N VAL A 255 4.89 -18.54 -9.37
CA VAL A 255 5.31 -17.15 -9.19
C VAL A 255 4.78 -16.59 -7.87
N VAL A 256 3.50 -16.79 -7.54
CA VAL A 256 2.87 -16.27 -6.31
C VAL A 256 3.55 -16.85 -5.07
N ILE A 257 3.67 -18.18 -4.97
CA ILE A 257 4.32 -18.84 -3.83
C ILE A 257 5.78 -18.39 -3.71
N GLY A 258 6.51 -18.33 -4.84
CA GLY A 258 7.88 -17.86 -4.88
C GLY A 258 8.05 -16.43 -4.35
N ASN A 259 7.16 -15.52 -4.78
CA ASN A 259 7.16 -14.15 -4.29
C ASN A 259 6.90 -14.07 -2.79
N ILE A 260 5.92 -14.82 -2.26
CA ILE A 260 5.62 -14.84 -0.82
C ILE A 260 6.84 -15.30 -0.01
N ILE A 261 7.52 -16.36 -0.44
CA ILE A 261 8.71 -16.88 0.25
C ILE A 261 9.85 -15.84 0.25
N ILE A 262 10.13 -15.24 -0.91
CA ILE A 262 11.19 -14.23 -1.06
C ILE A 262 10.86 -12.98 -0.25
N ASP A 263 9.63 -12.50 -0.32
CA ASP A 263 9.19 -11.35 0.45
C ASP A 263 9.32 -11.60 1.95
N THR A 264 8.92 -12.78 2.41
CA THR A 264 9.05 -13.18 3.83
C THR A 264 10.52 -13.20 4.27
N PHE A 265 11.41 -13.71 3.42
CA PHE A 265 12.85 -13.66 3.67
C PHE A 265 13.36 -12.21 3.75
N PHE A 266 12.96 -11.34 2.82
CA PHE A 266 13.31 -9.92 2.84
C PHE A 266 12.79 -9.18 4.06
N ILE A 267 11.55 -9.46 4.48
CA ILE A 267 10.95 -8.92 5.69
C ILE A 267 11.81 -9.30 6.90
N GLY A 268 12.18 -10.58 7.04
CA GLY A 268 13.04 -11.05 8.12
C GLY A 268 14.41 -10.35 8.12
N LEU A 269 15.06 -10.27 6.96
CA LEU A 269 16.38 -9.66 6.80
C LEU A 269 16.36 -8.16 7.11
N THR A 270 15.41 -7.41 6.53
CA THR A 270 15.30 -5.96 6.74
C THR A 270 14.86 -5.61 8.17
N PHE A 271 13.99 -6.40 8.79
CA PHE A 271 13.63 -6.25 10.21
C PHE A 271 14.82 -6.51 11.12
N TRP A 272 15.55 -7.61 10.90
CA TRP A 272 16.76 -7.92 11.65
C TRP A 272 17.82 -6.83 11.47
N PHE A 273 18.06 -6.38 10.25
CA PHE A 273 19.02 -5.33 9.94
C PHE A 273 18.67 -4.00 10.64
N THR A 274 17.40 -3.59 10.58
CA THR A 274 16.92 -2.36 11.25
C THR A 274 17.10 -2.45 12.76
N THR A 275 16.70 -3.56 13.37
CA THR A 275 16.82 -3.77 14.83
C THR A 275 18.28 -3.90 15.28
N TYR A 276 19.15 -4.49 14.45
CA TYR A 276 20.59 -4.59 14.71
C TYR A 276 21.25 -3.20 14.75
N ILE A 277 20.97 -2.35 13.75
CA ILE A 277 21.48 -0.96 13.72
C ILE A 277 21.00 -0.21 14.96
N MET A 278 19.71 -0.33 15.29
CA MET A 278 19.16 0.37 16.43
C MET A 278 19.76 -0.05 17.78
N LYS A 279 20.20 -1.31 17.89
CA LYS A 279 20.79 -1.83 19.13
C LYS A 279 22.27 -1.47 19.29
N HIS A 280 23.05 -1.43 18.21
CA HIS A 280 24.52 -1.39 18.30
C HIS A 280 25.20 -0.16 17.67
N ARG A 281 24.50 0.62 16.84
CA ARG A 281 25.14 1.64 16.00
C ARG A 281 24.40 2.98 15.98
N LEU A 282 23.59 3.25 17.00
CA LEU A 282 22.79 4.47 17.06
C LEU A 282 23.67 5.63 17.56
N ASN A 283 24.34 6.32 16.63
CA ASN A 283 24.96 7.62 16.89
C ASN A 283 23.86 8.68 16.82
N LEU A 284 23.48 9.25 17.98
CA LEU A 284 22.54 10.37 18.06
C LEU A 284 23.21 11.74 17.84
N ASP A 285 24.54 11.77 17.63
CA ASP A 285 25.33 12.98 17.34
C ASP A 285 25.44 13.28 15.82
#